data_AF-A0A965PKM0-F1
#
_entry.id   AF-A0A965PKM0-F1
#
_cell.length_a   1.000
_cell.length_b   1.000
_cell.length_c   1.000
_cell.angle_alpha   90.00
_cell.angle_beta   90.00
_cell.angle_gamma   90.00
#
_symmetry.space_group_name_H-M   'P 1'
#
loop_
_entity.id
_entity.type
_entity.pdbx_description
1 polymer ?
#
loop_
_entity_poly.entity_id
_entity_poly.type
_entity_poly.pdbx_seq_one_letter_code
_entity_poly.pdbx_strand_id
1 'polypeptide(L)'
;DVLKGLEFIDEDMRQRIRAAIDPLMRGVADKAKAFVPGNGEVLSGWSKAINPTINYKPFPRYDASVVKAGIGYNAGENKTQKNGFKVSNYVYNVSAAGRIYETAGRNNPQGRAPFQQIDPSRPGTTFGPVQGFEGKKRAREYTYNKSTREYASNNPFAGYQFVTSMPALTSQPKIKGIRGGGKKTKGRLIFKAWAQDSPKVYDAIVQAINATAIHFNKSTEIKKAA
;
A
#
# COMPACT_ATOMS: atom_id res chain seq x y z
N ASP A 1 8.11 41.28 12.47
CA ASP A 1 7.53 40.54 13.61
C ASP A 1 6.40 39.57 13.24
N VAL A 2 5.65 39.80 12.14
CA VAL A 2 4.59 38.89 11.64
C VAL A 2 5.10 37.46 11.34
N LEU A 3 6.32 37.33 10.81
CA LEU A 3 6.94 36.03 10.52
C LEU A 3 7.06 35.12 11.76
N LYS A 4 7.44 35.70 12.91
CA LYS A 4 7.55 34.95 14.18
C LYS A 4 6.18 34.50 14.69
N GLY A 5 5.15 35.33 14.51
CA GLY A 5 3.78 34.98 14.84
C GLY A 5 3.25 33.81 13.99
N LEU A 6 3.53 33.82 12.68
CA LEU A 6 3.17 32.73 11.79
C LEU A 6 3.90 31.42 12.13
N GLU A 7 5.18 31.51 12.46
CA GLU A 7 5.98 30.36 12.89
C GLU A 7 5.44 29.73 14.18
N PHE A 8 5.03 30.56 15.14
CA PHE A 8 4.39 30.09 16.37
C PHE A 8 3.08 29.34 16.11
N ILE A 9 2.21 29.88 15.25
CA ILE A 9 0.92 29.23 14.90
C ILE A 9 1.16 27.90 14.20
N ASP A 10 2.12 27.84 13.27
CA ASP A 10 2.43 26.62 12.53
C ASP A 10 2.91 25.51 13.48
N GLU A 11 3.82 25.83 14.41
CA GLU A 11 4.33 24.85 15.37
C GLU A 11 3.25 24.42 16.38
N ASP A 12 2.44 25.33 16.92
CA ASP A 12 1.29 24.99 17.80
C ASP A 12 0.29 24.10 17.08
N MET A 13 -0.08 24.43 15.84
CA MET A 13 -0.98 23.62 15.02
C MET A 13 -0.42 22.22 14.79
N ARG A 14 0.86 22.12 14.43
CA ARG A 14 1.56 20.86 14.17
C ARG A 14 1.60 19.98 15.42
N GLN A 15 1.88 20.55 16.59
CA GLN A 15 1.89 19.82 17.86
C GLN A 15 0.50 19.33 18.24
N ARG A 16 -0.53 20.17 18.11
CA ARG A 16 -1.93 19.78 18.38
C ARG A 16 -2.41 18.67 17.46
N ILE A 17 -2.13 18.77 16.16
CA ILE A 17 -2.48 17.73 15.19
C ILE A 17 -1.78 16.43 15.56
N ARG A 18 -0.47 16.46 15.83
CA ARG A 18 0.31 15.28 16.24
C ARG A 18 -0.28 14.60 17.46
N ALA A 19 -0.53 15.37 18.52
CA ALA A 19 -1.10 14.83 19.76
C ALA A 19 -2.49 14.22 19.54
N ALA A 20 -3.33 14.84 18.70
CA ALA A 20 -4.67 14.35 18.40
C ALA A 20 -4.66 13.05 17.59
N ILE A 21 -3.77 12.91 16.61
CA ILE A 21 -3.76 11.74 15.72
C ILE A 21 -2.88 10.59 16.19
N ASP A 22 -1.87 10.81 17.03
CA ASP A 22 -0.95 9.76 17.51
C ASP A 22 -1.68 8.49 18.03
N PRO A 23 -2.64 8.58 18.98
CA PRO A 23 -3.35 7.38 19.46
C PRO A 23 -4.20 6.72 18.36
N LEU A 24 -4.79 7.52 17.46
CA LEU A 24 -5.58 7.00 16.34
C LEU A 24 -4.70 6.25 15.35
N MET A 25 -3.52 6.79 15.02
CA MET A 25 -2.58 6.18 14.10
C MET A 25 -1.95 4.91 14.66
N ARG A 26 -1.70 4.84 15.97
CA ARG A 26 -1.33 3.59 16.66
C ARG A 26 -2.43 2.55 16.52
N GLY A 27 -3.69 2.95 16.73
CA GLY A 27 -4.85 2.09 16.50
C GLY A 27 -4.92 1.54 15.07
N VAL A 28 -4.61 2.34 14.05
CA VAL A 28 -4.50 1.89 12.66
C VAL A 28 -3.42 0.82 12.51
N ALA A 29 -2.25 1.01 13.11
CA ALA A 29 -1.16 0.05 13.05
C ALA A 29 -1.53 -1.28 13.72
N ASP A 30 -2.16 -1.24 14.89
CA ASP A 30 -2.56 -2.44 15.62
C ASP A 30 -3.68 -3.21 14.91
N LYS A 31 -4.65 -2.48 14.34
CA LYS A 31 -5.66 -3.08 13.48
C LYS A 31 -5.06 -3.70 12.21
N ALA A 32 -4.06 -3.06 11.61
CA ALA A 32 -3.35 -3.62 10.46
C ALA A 32 -2.62 -4.92 10.81
N LYS A 33 -2.03 -5.03 12.02
CA LYS A 33 -1.44 -6.28 12.53
C LYS A 33 -2.47 -7.39 12.69
N ALA A 34 -3.68 -7.04 13.14
CA ALA A 34 -4.79 -8.00 13.28
C ALA A 34 -5.27 -8.56 11.93
N PHE A 35 -5.11 -7.82 10.84
CA PHE A 35 -5.45 -8.30 9.49
C PHE A 35 -4.38 -9.16 8.83
N VAL A 36 -3.23 -9.36 9.46
CA VAL A 36 -2.17 -10.20 8.90
C VAL A 36 -2.59 -11.67 8.95
N PRO A 37 -2.70 -12.35 7.79
CA PRO A 37 -3.10 -13.75 7.77
C PRO A 37 -2.06 -14.65 8.44
N GLY A 38 -2.50 -15.80 8.93
CA GLY A 38 -1.61 -16.88 9.36
C GLY A 38 -0.86 -17.51 8.18
N ASN A 39 0.21 -18.26 8.48
CA ASN A 39 1.03 -18.92 7.46
C ASN A 39 0.27 -19.95 6.61
N GLY A 40 -0.84 -20.49 7.14
CA GLY A 40 -1.73 -21.42 6.43
C GLY A 40 -2.86 -20.75 5.64
N GLU A 41 -3.06 -19.45 5.82
CA GLU A 41 -4.10 -18.67 5.12
C GLU A 41 -3.57 -18.00 3.84
N VAL A 42 -2.26 -18.13 3.59
CA VAL A 42 -1.62 -17.72 2.33
C VAL A 42 -1.34 -18.93 1.46
N LEU A 43 -1.03 -18.70 0.18
CA LEU A 43 -0.65 -19.76 -0.74
C LEU A 43 0.45 -20.64 -0.13
N SER A 44 0.20 -21.95 -0.06
CA SER A 44 1.07 -22.90 0.66
C SER A 44 2.53 -22.89 0.21
N GLY A 45 2.81 -22.53 -1.04
CA GLY A 45 4.17 -22.38 -1.56
C GLY A 45 4.92 -21.14 -1.06
N TRP A 46 4.22 -20.09 -0.64
CA TRP A 46 4.84 -18.82 -0.27
C TRP A 46 5.46 -18.82 1.13
N SER A 47 4.92 -19.62 2.04
CA SER A 47 5.44 -19.79 3.40
C SER A 47 6.49 -20.90 3.53
N LYS A 48 6.77 -21.66 2.45
CA LYS A 48 7.79 -22.72 2.43
C LYS A 48 9.19 -22.19 2.69
N ALA A 49 10.02 -23.03 3.30
CA ALA A 49 11.44 -22.75 3.46
C ALA A 49 12.11 -22.59 2.09
N ILE A 50 13.05 -21.65 2.04
CA ILE A 50 13.84 -21.39 0.84
C ILE A 50 14.96 -22.44 0.78
N ASN A 51 15.20 -23.01 -0.40
CA ASN A 51 16.31 -23.94 -0.58
C ASN A 51 17.64 -23.19 -0.36
N PRO A 52 18.50 -23.62 0.59
CA PRO A 52 19.76 -22.93 0.88
C PRO A 52 20.78 -22.98 -0.26
N THR A 53 20.61 -23.85 -1.26
CA THR A 53 21.57 -24.02 -2.35
C THR A 53 21.39 -23.04 -3.52
N ILE A 54 20.42 -22.13 -3.47
CA ILE A 54 20.20 -21.15 -4.54
C ILE A 54 21.25 -20.03 -4.48
N ASN A 55 21.78 -19.64 -5.65
CA ASN A 55 22.82 -18.60 -5.77
C ASN A 55 22.28 -17.21 -6.13
N TYR A 56 20.96 -17.01 -6.06
CA TYR A 56 20.29 -15.75 -6.39
C TYR A 56 19.33 -15.34 -5.26
N LYS A 57 18.93 -14.06 -5.26
CA LYS A 57 17.99 -13.54 -4.27
C LYS A 57 16.59 -14.16 -4.48
N PRO A 58 16.10 -14.99 -3.55
CA PRO A 58 14.77 -15.60 -3.66
C PRO A 58 13.66 -14.58 -3.52
N PHE A 59 12.47 -14.96 -4.00
CA PHE A 59 11.24 -14.26 -3.66
C PHE A 59 11.04 -14.24 -2.13
N PRO A 60 10.66 -13.10 -1.52
CA PRO A 60 10.56 -13.00 -0.07
C PRO A 60 9.56 -14.02 0.50
N ARG A 61 10.05 -14.90 1.37
CA ARG A 61 9.21 -15.88 2.09
C ARG A 61 8.18 -15.17 2.97
N TYR A 62 6.97 -15.70 2.98
CA TYR A 62 5.94 -15.25 3.90
C TYR A 62 6.15 -15.85 5.29
N ASP A 63 6.15 -14.97 6.30
CA ASP A 63 6.05 -15.35 7.70
C ASP A 63 5.17 -14.33 8.42
N ALA A 64 4.04 -14.79 8.96
CA ALA A 64 3.05 -13.95 9.61
C ALA A 64 3.64 -13.17 10.80
N SER A 65 4.55 -13.78 11.58
CA SER A 65 5.16 -13.12 12.74
C SER A 65 6.07 -11.97 12.30
N VAL A 66 6.88 -12.18 11.26
CA VAL A 66 7.74 -11.16 10.65
C VAL A 66 6.91 -10.05 10.02
N VAL A 67 5.80 -10.39 9.36
CA VAL A 67 4.89 -9.41 8.77
C VAL A 67 4.21 -8.55 9.85
N LYS A 68 3.72 -9.16 10.94
CA LYS A 68 3.12 -8.44 12.08
C LYS A 68 4.13 -7.53 12.77
N ALA A 69 5.31 -8.05 13.09
CA ALA A 69 6.39 -7.28 13.71
C ALA A 69 6.88 -6.13 12.83
N GLY A 70 6.82 -6.31 11.50
CA GLY A 70 7.20 -5.29 10.53
C GLY A 70 6.21 -4.12 10.43
N ILE A 71 4.99 -4.22 10.98
CA ILE A 71 4.01 -3.14 10.96
C ILE A 71 4.25 -2.21 12.16
N GLY A 72 4.51 -0.94 11.87
CA GLY A 72 4.78 0.08 12.87
C GLY A 72 4.17 1.42 12.53
N TYR A 73 4.21 2.32 13.50
CA TYR A 73 3.81 3.72 13.36
C TYR A 73 5.01 4.63 13.63
N ASN A 74 5.17 5.67 12.80
CA ASN A 74 6.19 6.70 12.98
C ASN A 74 5.51 8.08 13.06
N ALA A 75 5.62 8.72 14.23
CA ALA A 75 5.11 10.09 14.47
C ALA A 75 5.99 11.18 13.82
N GLY A 76 7.23 10.84 13.47
CA GLY A 76 8.19 11.73 12.83
C GLY A 76 7.91 11.94 11.34
N GLU A 77 8.84 12.64 10.70
CA GLU A 77 8.80 12.94 9.27
C GLU A 77 9.60 11.93 8.46
N ASN A 78 9.14 11.69 7.24
CA ASN A 78 9.89 10.96 6.22
C ASN A 78 10.81 11.91 5.44
N LYS A 79 11.70 11.35 4.61
CA LYS A 79 12.53 12.10 3.66
C LYS A 79 11.68 13.01 2.78
N THR A 80 12.20 14.18 2.43
CA THR A 80 11.54 15.11 1.51
C THR A 80 11.32 14.44 0.15
N GLN A 81 10.09 14.49 -0.34
CA GLN A 81 9.72 14.01 -1.66
C GLN A 81 10.16 15.01 -2.75
N LYS A 82 10.20 14.56 -4.01
CA LYS A 82 10.59 15.42 -5.16
C LYS A 82 9.70 16.65 -5.35
N ASN A 83 8.50 16.64 -4.78
CA ASN A 83 7.54 17.74 -4.80
C ASN A 83 7.69 18.67 -3.57
N GLY A 84 8.75 18.52 -2.76
CA GLY A 84 9.02 19.36 -1.59
C GLY A 84 8.25 18.98 -0.33
N PHE A 85 7.23 18.13 -0.42
CA PHE A 85 6.46 17.69 0.74
C PHE A 85 7.18 16.60 1.53
N LYS A 86 6.79 16.45 2.80
CA LYS A 86 7.17 15.33 3.67
C LYS A 86 5.91 14.67 4.22
N VAL A 87 5.94 13.36 4.33
CA VAL A 87 4.93 12.60 5.07
C VAL A 87 5.30 12.65 6.55
N SER A 88 4.34 12.98 7.41
CA SER A 88 4.45 12.82 8.87
C SER A 88 3.39 11.84 9.37
N ASN A 89 3.56 11.30 10.59
CA ASN A 89 2.57 10.47 11.27
C ASN A 89 2.02 9.34 10.39
N TYR A 90 2.88 8.40 10.02
CA TYR A 90 2.52 7.36 9.06
C TYR A 90 2.67 5.95 9.63
N VAL A 91 1.79 5.07 9.18
CA VAL A 91 1.87 3.62 9.44
C VAL A 91 2.61 2.98 8.26
N TYR A 92 3.53 2.07 8.57
CA TYR A 92 4.39 1.42 7.59
C TYR A 92 4.48 -0.08 7.81
N ASN A 93 4.93 -0.80 6.78
CA ASN A 93 5.39 -2.18 6.91
C ASN A 93 6.80 -2.31 6.31
N VAL A 94 7.79 -2.70 7.12
CA VAL A 94 9.17 -2.93 6.65
C VAL A 94 9.38 -4.31 6.03
N SER A 95 8.55 -5.30 6.38
CA SER A 95 8.64 -6.66 5.84
C SER A 95 8.41 -6.67 4.33
N ALA A 96 9.31 -7.32 3.59
CA ALA A 96 9.16 -7.47 2.14
C ALA A 96 7.90 -8.27 1.78
N ALA A 97 7.63 -9.38 2.48
CA ALA A 97 6.42 -10.18 2.29
C ALA A 97 5.15 -9.40 2.65
N GLY A 98 5.20 -8.62 3.74
CA GLY A 98 4.09 -7.75 4.15
C GLY A 98 3.75 -6.69 3.11
N ARG A 99 4.77 -6.02 2.54
CA ARG A 99 4.61 -5.07 1.44
C ARG A 99 4.05 -5.72 0.17
N ILE A 100 4.43 -6.96 -0.12
CA ILE A 100 3.86 -7.71 -1.26
C ILE A 100 2.39 -8.01 -0.99
N TYR A 101 2.03 -8.56 0.17
CA TYR A 101 0.63 -8.85 0.53
C TYR A 101 -0.25 -7.60 0.46
N GLU A 102 0.27 -6.48 0.94
CA GLU A 102 -0.39 -5.18 0.92
C GLU A 102 -0.71 -4.68 -0.49
N THR A 103 0.15 -4.96 -1.46
CA THR A 103 0.14 -4.24 -2.75
C THR A 103 -0.07 -5.12 -3.98
N ALA A 104 0.05 -6.43 -3.86
CA ALA A 104 -0.16 -7.38 -4.94
C ALA A 104 -1.57 -7.22 -5.54
N GLY A 105 -1.66 -7.18 -6.86
CA GLY A 105 -2.93 -6.98 -7.56
C GLY A 105 -3.33 -5.53 -7.83
N ARG A 106 -2.55 -4.52 -7.40
CA ARG A 106 -2.89 -3.10 -7.68
C ARG A 106 -2.96 -2.77 -9.17
N ASN A 107 -1.98 -3.25 -9.94
CA ASN A 107 -1.91 -3.01 -11.39
C ASN A 107 -2.77 -4.00 -12.16
N ASN A 108 -2.72 -5.28 -11.78
CA ASN A 108 -3.43 -6.38 -12.42
C ASN A 108 -4.26 -7.07 -11.32
N PRO A 109 -5.54 -6.71 -11.12
CA PRO A 109 -6.36 -7.21 -10.01
C PRO A 109 -6.53 -8.72 -9.96
N GLN A 110 -6.44 -9.39 -11.10
CA GLN A 110 -6.47 -10.85 -11.20
C GLN A 110 -5.06 -11.46 -11.28
N GLY A 111 -4.02 -10.67 -11.05
CA GLY A 111 -2.65 -11.06 -11.36
C GLY A 111 -2.38 -11.08 -12.85
N ARG A 112 -1.17 -11.51 -13.21
CA ARG A 112 -0.76 -11.68 -14.59
C ARG A 112 -1.12 -13.11 -15.01
N ALA A 113 -2.03 -13.25 -15.97
CA ALA A 113 -2.37 -14.52 -16.60
C ALA A 113 -1.97 -14.44 -18.08
N PRO A 114 -1.00 -15.24 -18.53
CA PRO A 114 -0.73 -15.36 -19.95
C PRO A 114 -1.83 -16.19 -20.64
N PHE A 115 -2.00 -15.99 -21.94
CA PHE A 115 -2.58 -17.03 -22.79
C PHE A 115 -1.46 -18.03 -23.14
N GLN A 116 -1.80 -19.30 -23.24
CA GLN A 116 -0.84 -20.35 -23.60
C GLN A 116 -0.75 -20.48 -25.11
N GLN A 117 0.46 -20.58 -25.64
CA GLN A 117 0.69 -21.15 -26.96
C GLN A 117 1.69 -22.29 -26.80
N ILE A 118 1.49 -23.35 -27.58
CA ILE A 118 2.43 -24.45 -27.72
C ILE A 118 3.54 -23.97 -28.66
N ASP A 119 4.79 -23.99 -28.21
CA ASP A 119 5.95 -23.68 -29.05
C ASP A 119 6.12 -24.78 -30.12
N PRO A 120 5.92 -24.49 -31.42
CA PRO A 120 6.01 -25.48 -32.48
C PRO A 120 7.46 -25.75 -32.93
N SER A 121 8.44 -25.03 -32.40
CA SER A 121 9.84 -25.07 -32.88
C SER A 121 10.73 -26.12 -32.17
N ARG A 122 10.17 -26.95 -31.28
CA ARG A 122 10.88 -28.07 -30.63
C ARG A 122 10.33 -29.43 -31.11
N PRO A 123 11.08 -30.19 -31.93
CA PRO A 123 10.69 -31.54 -32.34
C PRO A 123 10.82 -32.53 -31.16
N GLY A 124 9.75 -33.27 -30.84
CA GLY A 124 9.80 -34.40 -29.89
C GLY A 124 8.72 -34.42 -28.79
N THR A 125 7.83 -33.43 -28.73
CA THR A 125 6.68 -33.43 -27.82
C THR A 125 5.41 -33.12 -28.60
N THR A 126 4.35 -33.93 -28.47
CA THR A 126 3.04 -33.73 -29.15
C THR A 126 2.49 -32.31 -28.95
N PHE A 127 2.86 -31.68 -27.84
CA PHE A 127 2.68 -30.26 -27.58
C PHE A 127 3.99 -29.75 -26.91
N GLY A 128 4.78 -28.91 -27.58
CA GLY A 128 5.95 -28.20 -27.01
C GLY A 128 5.73 -27.54 -25.63
N PRO A 129 6.78 -27.01 -24.98
CA PRO A 129 6.64 -26.36 -23.68
C PRO A 129 5.63 -25.20 -23.75
N VAL A 130 4.80 -25.10 -22.71
CA VAL A 130 3.80 -24.04 -22.59
C VAL A 130 4.53 -22.70 -22.40
N GLN A 131 4.44 -21.84 -23.41
CA GLN A 131 5.03 -20.51 -23.37
C GLN A 131 3.95 -19.50 -22.95
N GLY A 132 4.22 -18.76 -21.89
CA GLY A 132 3.32 -17.70 -21.42
C GLY A 132 3.56 -16.40 -22.19
N PHE A 133 2.50 -15.64 -22.46
CA PHE A 133 2.57 -14.48 -23.34
C PHE A 133 1.78 -13.28 -22.76
N GLU A 134 2.40 -12.07 -22.70
CA GLU A 134 1.77 -10.81 -22.25
C GLU A 134 1.21 -9.92 -23.38
N GLY A 135 -0.05 -9.47 -23.26
CA GLY A 135 -0.60 -8.34 -24.01
C GLY A 135 -1.64 -8.70 -25.08
N LYS A 136 -2.33 -7.67 -25.60
CA LYS A 136 -3.25 -7.78 -26.73
C LYS A 136 -2.73 -6.91 -27.88
N LYS A 137 -2.27 -7.50 -28.98
CA LYS A 137 -2.11 -6.76 -30.25
C LYS A 137 -3.43 -6.83 -31.02
N ARG A 138 -4.08 -5.68 -31.24
CA ARG A 138 -5.16 -5.59 -32.24
C ARG A 138 -4.49 -5.53 -33.62
N ALA A 139 -4.63 -6.55 -34.46
CA ALA A 139 -4.36 -6.44 -35.88
C ALA A 139 -5.63 -5.92 -36.58
N ARG A 140 -5.49 -5.05 -37.57
CA ARG A 140 -6.62 -4.45 -38.32
C ARG A 140 -7.44 -5.47 -39.13
N GLU A 141 -6.92 -6.68 -39.33
CA GLU A 141 -7.46 -7.64 -40.30
C GLU A 141 -7.85 -9.00 -39.70
N TYR A 142 -7.28 -9.41 -38.55
CA TYR A 142 -7.69 -10.62 -37.81
C TYR A 142 -7.52 -10.44 -36.30
N THR A 143 -8.48 -10.91 -35.50
CA THR A 143 -8.41 -10.88 -34.03
C THR A 143 -7.62 -12.09 -33.51
N TYR A 144 -6.29 -12.07 -33.65
CA TYR A 144 -5.43 -12.94 -32.85
C TYR A 144 -4.74 -12.10 -31.78
N ASN A 145 -4.91 -12.47 -30.51
CA ASN A 145 -4.17 -11.85 -29.40
C ASN A 145 -2.69 -12.24 -29.53
N LYS A 146 -1.90 -11.46 -30.27
CA LYS A 146 -0.43 -11.62 -30.26
C LYS A 146 0.10 -10.89 -29.03
N SER A 147 0.84 -11.61 -28.20
CA SER A 147 1.57 -11.05 -27.08
C SER A 147 2.78 -10.26 -27.58
N THR A 148 3.16 -9.25 -26.82
CA THR A 148 4.36 -8.47 -27.08
C THR A 148 5.60 -9.04 -26.39
N ARG A 149 5.45 -9.96 -25.41
CA ARG A 149 6.55 -10.53 -24.61
C ARG A 149 6.25 -11.95 -24.11
N GLU A 150 7.24 -12.82 -24.22
CA GLU A 150 7.25 -14.16 -23.62
C GLU A 150 7.55 -14.11 -22.10
N TYR A 151 6.92 -15.01 -21.34
CA TYR A 151 7.21 -15.32 -19.94
C TYR A 151 8.09 -16.57 -19.86
N ALA A 152 9.37 -16.37 -19.52
CA ALA A 152 10.30 -17.46 -19.23
C ALA A 152 10.27 -17.83 -17.72
N SER A 153 9.12 -18.29 -17.21
CA SER A 153 9.03 -18.83 -15.84
C SER A 153 8.53 -20.28 -15.83
N ASN A 154 9.00 -21.08 -14.87
CA ASN A 154 8.57 -22.47 -14.70
C ASN A 154 7.06 -22.60 -14.42
N ASN A 155 6.43 -21.54 -13.90
CA ASN A 155 4.98 -21.43 -13.76
C ASN A 155 4.52 -20.08 -14.35
N PRO A 156 4.04 -20.05 -15.61
CA PRO A 156 3.58 -18.83 -16.26
C PRO A 156 2.32 -18.22 -15.60
N PHE A 157 1.57 -19.00 -14.81
CA PHE A 157 0.37 -18.54 -14.08
C PHE A 157 0.65 -18.13 -12.62
N ALA A 158 1.91 -18.14 -12.18
CA ALA A 158 2.24 -17.85 -10.79
C ALA A 158 1.67 -16.49 -10.32
N GLY A 159 1.72 -15.47 -11.17
CA GLY A 159 1.18 -14.15 -10.86
C GLY A 159 -0.34 -14.14 -10.67
N TYR A 160 -1.07 -14.89 -11.51
CA TYR A 160 -2.52 -15.07 -11.39
C TYR A 160 -2.87 -15.78 -10.09
N GLN A 161 -2.34 -17.00 -9.88
CA GLN A 161 -2.59 -17.83 -8.69
C GLN A 161 -2.25 -17.09 -7.39
N PHE A 162 -1.14 -16.34 -7.39
CA PHE A 162 -0.71 -15.57 -6.24
C PHE A 162 -1.69 -14.46 -5.87
N VAL A 163 -2.19 -13.69 -6.86
CA VAL A 163 -3.09 -12.57 -6.56
C VAL A 163 -4.51 -13.06 -6.27
N THR A 164 -5.00 -14.06 -6.99
CA THR A 164 -6.36 -14.58 -6.82
C THR A 164 -6.55 -15.42 -5.55
N SER A 165 -5.47 -15.97 -4.98
CA SER A 165 -5.51 -16.62 -3.66
C SER A 165 -5.65 -15.66 -2.48
N MET A 166 -5.49 -14.35 -2.70
CA MET A 166 -5.63 -13.31 -1.67
C MET A 166 -7.01 -12.64 -1.73
N PRO A 167 -7.51 -12.06 -0.62
CA PRO A 167 -8.74 -11.28 -0.65
C PRO A 167 -8.62 -10.06 -1.58
N ALA A 168 -9.74 -9.46 -1.96
CA ALA A 168 -9.74 -8.26 -2.79
C ALA A 168 -9.04 -7.08 -2.09
N LEU A 169 -8.43 -6.18 -2.86
CA LEU A 169 -7.83 -4.96 -2.33
C LEU A 169 -8.92 -4.00 -1.83
N THR A 170 -8.82 -3.56 -0.59
CA THR A 170 -9.66 -2.50 -0.02
C THR A 170 -9.24 -1.16 -0.59
N SER A 171 -10.20 -0.35 -1.00
CA SER A 171 -9.97 1.03 -1.44
C SER A 171 -10.26 2.01 -0.31
N GLN A 172 -9.55 3.14 -0.29
CA GLN A 172 -9.87 4.22 0.65
C GLN A 172 -11.31 4.70 0.45
N PRO A 173 -12.08 4.94 1.53
CA PRO A 173 -13.42 5.48 1.44
C PRO A 173 -13.41 6.88 0.82
N LYS A 174 -14.54 7.26 0.22
CA LYS A 174 -14.76 8.65 -0.18
C LYS A 174 -15.11 9.46 1.05
N ILE A 175 -14.31 10.48 1.35
CA ILE A 175 -14.52 11.38 2.48
C ILE A 175 -14.73 12.78 1.90
N LYS A 176 -15.77 13.49 2.35
CA LYS A 176 -16.13 14.81 1.83
C LYS A 176 -14.94 15.77 2.04
N GLY A 177 -14.59 16.52 0.99
CA GLY A 177 -13.47 17.47 1.04
C GLY A 177 -12.07 16.84 0.94
N ILE A 178 -11.95 15.51 0.96
CA ILE A 178 -10.67 14.81 0.81
C ILE A 178 -10.59 14.15 -0.56
N ARG A 179 -9.43 14.26 -1.19
CA ARG A 179 -9.17 13.58 -2.47
C ARG A 179 -9.33 12.07 -2.30
N GLY A 180 -10.15 11.46 -3.15
CA GLY A 180 -10.39 10.02 -3.15
C GLY A 180 -9.11 9.21 -3.39
N GLY A 181 -9.11 7.98 -2.87
CA GLY A 181 -8.01 7.05 -3.05
C GLY A 181 -7.81 6.62 -4.50
N GLY A 182 -6.56 6.41 -4.88
CA GLY A 182 -6.18 5.85 -6.17
C GLY A 182 -5.62 4.44 -6.04
N LYS A 183 -5.12 3.90 -7.15
CA LYS A 183 -4.44 2.58 -7.17
C LYS A 183 -3.37 2.41 -6.09
N LYS A 184 -2.61 3.49 -5.79
CA LYS A 184 -1.52 3.48 -4.80
C LYS A 184 -1.99 3.44 -3.35
N THR A 185 -3.27 3.70 -3.08
CA THR A 185 -3.85 3.73 -1.74
C THR A 185 -4.81 2.56 -1.49
N LYS A 186 -4.69 1.48 -2.28
CA LYS A 186 -5.46 0.25 -2.10
C LYS A 186 -4.62 -0.83 -1.42
N GLY A 187 -5.16 -1.62 -0.51
CA GLY A 187 -4.39 -2.67 0.16
C GLY A 187 -5.22 -3.61 1.02
N ARG A 188 -4.54 -4.47 1.79
CA ARG A 188 -5.18 -5.56 2.56
C ARG A 188 -4.94 -5.49 4.07
N LEU A 189 -3.87 -4.84 4.51
CA LEU A 189 -3.49 -4.67 5.92
C LEU A 189 -3.64 -3.21 6.30
N ILE A 190 -2.62 -2.39 6.00
CA ILE A 190 -2.55 -0.98 6.44
C ILE A 190 -3.63 -0.16 5.74
N PHE A 191 -3.78 -0.28 4.42
CA PHE A 191 -4.82 0.45 3.69
C PHE A 191 -6.23 -0.04 4.02
N LYS A 192 -6.38 -1.30 4.45
CA LYS A 192 -7.66 -1.82 4.94
C LYS A 192 -8.00 -1.22 6.32
N ALA A 193 -7.04 -1.18 7.24
CA ALA A 193 -7.20 -0.52 8.54
C ALA A 193 -7.44 1.00 8.38
N TRP A 194 -6.65 1.65 7.53
CA TRP A 194 -6.82 3.06 7.16
C TRP A 194 -8.20 3.34 6.58
N ALA A 195 -8.71 2.46 5.71
CA ALA A 195 -10.05 2.64 5.15
C ALA A 195 -11.15 2.65 6.23
N GLN A 196 -10.95 1.94 7.34
CA GLN A 196 -11.91 1.90 8.45
C GLN A 196 -11.79 3.11 9.39
N ASP A 197 -10.58 3.57 9.67
CA ASP A 197 -10.34 4.59 10.70
C ASP A 197 -10.02 5.99 10.17
N SER A 198 -9.74 6.12 8.87
CA SER A 198 -9.38 7.41 8.27
C SER A 198 -10.40 8.53 8.51
N PRO A 199 -11.73 8.32 8.51
CA PRO A 199 -12.68 9.39 8.85
C PRO A 199 -12.40 10.01 10.22
N LYS A 200 -12.16 9.17 11.24
CA LYS A 200 -11.86 9.64 12.61
C LYS A 200 -10.55 10.42 12.68
N VAL A 201 -9.54 10.00 11.91
CA VAL A 201 -8.27 10.70 11.82
C VAL A 201 -8.46 12.08 11.18
N TYR A 202 -9.23 12.17 10.09
CA TYR A 202 -9.52 13.46 9.47
C TYR A 202 -10.32 14.39 10.38
N ASP A 203 -11.31 13.86 11.10
CA ASP A 203 -12.09 14.64 12.06
C ASP A 203 -11.19 15.21 13.17
N ALA A 204 -10.28 14.40 13.71
CA ALA A 204 -9.30 14.84 14.72
C ALA A 204 -8.36 15.93 14.18
N ILE A 205 -7.92 15.83 12.92
CA ILE A 205 -7.11 16.87 12.27
C ILE A 205 -7.91 18.18 12.18
N VAL A 206 -9.15 18.14 11.71
CA VAL A 206 -9.99 19.34 11.57
C VAL A 206 -10.25 19.99 12.93
N GLN A 207 -10.52 19.19 13.97
CA GLN A 207 -10.70 19.70 15.33
C GLN A 207 -9.42 20.36 15.86
N ALA A 208 -8.25 19.77 15.65
CA ALA A 208 -6.97 20.34 16.06
C ALA A 208 -6.68 21.67 15.35
N ILE A 209 -6.96 21.77 14.05
CA ILE A 209 -6.83 23.03 13.28
C ILE A 209 -7.77 24.09 13.85
N ASN A 210 -9.05 23.76 14.08
CA ASN A 210 -10.02 24.70 14.65
C ASN A 210 -9.63 25.16 16.06
N ALA A 211 -9.11 24.26 16.90
CA ALA A 211 -8.61 24.61 18.23
C ALA A 211 -7.43 25.59 18.15
N THR A 212 -6.53 25.40 17.18
CA THR A 212 -5.42 26.33 16.93
C THR A 212 -5.95 27.72 16.53
N ALA A 213 -6.92 27.78 15.61
CA ALA A 213 -7.52 29.04 15.18
C ALA A 213 -8.23 29.77 16.33
N ILE A 214 -8.95 29.05 17.19
CA ILE A 214 -9.59 29.62 18.39
C ILE A 214 -8.54 30.15 19.36
N HIS A 215 -7.47 29.40 19.60
CA HIS A 215 -6.38 29.82 20.48
C HIS A 215 -5.69 31.09 19.95
N PHE A 216 -5.40 31.12 18.64
CA PHE A 216 -4.84 32.28 17.97
C PHE A 216 -5.74 33.51 18.15
N ASN A 217 -7.02 33.42 17.78
CA ASN A 217 -7.94 34.56 17.89
C ASN A 217 -8.01 35.10 19.33
N LYS A 218 -8.16 34.22 20.32
CA LYS A 218 -8.16 34.60 21.75
C LYS A 218 -6.87 35.29 22.19
N SER A 219 -5.72 34.84 21.68
CA SER A 219 -4.41 35.44 22.01
C SER A 219 -4.21 36.82 21.38
N THR A 220 -4.93 37.11 20.28
CA THR A 220 -4.84 38.37 19.54
C THR A 220 -5.97 39.36 19.85
N GLU A 221 -6.97 38.95 20.63
CA GLU A 221 -8.05 39.85 21.06
C GLU A 221 -7.47 40.99 21.89
N ILE A 222 -7.47 42.21 21.32
CA ILE A 222 -7.10 43.42 22.03
C ILE A 222 -8.18 43.66 23.08
N LYS A 223 -7.85 43.38 24.35
CA LYS A 223 -8.70 43.78 25.47
C LYS A 223 -8.81 45.30 25.45
N LYS A 224 -9.99 45.84 25.14
CA LYS A 224 -10.27 47.26 25.39
C LYS A 224 -10.03 47.51 26.87
N ALA A 225 -9.07 48.39 27.19
CA ALA A 225 -8.92 48.89 28.55
C ALA A 225 -10.25 49.54 28.95
N ALA A 226 -10.80 49.11 30.10
CA ALA A 226 -11.97 49.71 30.72
C ALA A 226 -11.61 51.07 31.33
#